data_AF-A0A7S1ZI43-F1
#
_entry.id   AF-A0A7S1ZI43-F1
#
_cell.length_a   1.000
_cell.length_b   1.000
_cell.length_c   1.000
_cell.angle_alpha   90.00
_cell.angle_beta   90.00
_cell.angle_gamma   90.00
#
_symmetry.space_group_name_H-M   'P 1'
#
loop_
_entity.id
_entity.type
_entity.pdbx_description
1 polymer ?
#
loop_
_entity_poly.entity_id
_entity_poly.type
_entity_poly.pdbx_seq_one_letter_code
_entity_poly.pdbx_strand_id
1 'polypeptide(L)'
;ADVCAIPKDCSDSDPCNTEYGEYFCNYDYGDEGGFCEYCGSLELGEECNDLGLPDRGAESCISSCDLRVLCSVSEPCPGGSSDASGRPQFCNFDSGEEEDGFCEPCVDHPGACSSLGLQDAGTQNCADVCAIPKDCSDSDPCNTEYGEYFCNYDYGDEGGFCEYCGSLELGEECNDLGLPDRGAESCISSCDLRVLCSVSEPCPGGSSDASGRPQFCNFDSGEEEDGFCEPCVDHPGACSSLGLQDAGTQNCADVCAIP
;
A
#
# COMPACT_ATOMS: atom_id res chain seq x y z
N ALA A 1 -27.90 -12.80 -15.92
CA ALA A 1 -28.69 -11.56 -15.95
C ALA A 1 -28.44 -10.90 -14.62
N ASP A 2 -27.49 -9.98 -14.59
CA ASP A 2 -27.20 -9.20 -13.40
C ASP A 2 -28.49 -8.54 -12.95
N VAL A 3 -28.84 -8.82 -11.70
CA VAL A 3 -29.94 -8.17 -11.01
C VAL A 3 -29.45 -6.74 -10.83
N CYS A 4 -29.93 -5.80 -11.65
CA CYS A 4 -29.86 -4.39 -11.30
C CYS A 4 -30.52 -4.28 -9.91
N ALA A 5 -29.71 -4.10 -8.87
CA ALA A 5 -30.22 -3.86 -7.54
C ALA A 5 -31.18 -2.68 -7.64
N ILE A 6 -32.43 -2.89 -7.24
CA ILE A 6 -33.41 -1.81 -7.14
C ILE A 6 -32.80 -0.82 -6.15
N PRO A 7 -32.57 0.46 -6.51
CA PRO A 7 -32.04 1.45 -5.58
C PRO A 7 -32.89 1.45 -4.31
N LYS A 8 -32.27 1.29 -3.14
CA LYS A 8 -32.99 1.30 -1.86
C LYS A 8 -33.47 2.75 -1.64
N ASP A 9 -34.76 2.92 -1.40
CA ASP A 9 -35.32 4.20 -0.95
C ASP A 9 -34.70 4.58 0.40
N CYS A 10 -34.37 5.87 0.57
CA CYS A 10 -33.80 6.39 1.80
C CYS A 10 -34.50 7.68 2.26
N SER A 11 -34.41 7.94 3.56
CA SER A 11 -34.87 9.17 4.22
C SER A 11 -34.12 9.36 5.54
N ASP A 12 -34.30 10.48 6.23
CA ASP A 12 -33.78 10.66 7.60
C ASP A 12 -34.11 9.50 8.55
N SER A 13 -35.30 8.91 8.37
CA SER A 13 -35.81 7.86 9.26
C SER A 13 -35.36 6.45 8.87
N ASP A 14 -34.84 6.28 7.65
CA ASP A 14 -34.28 5.03 7.12
C ASP A 14 -33.09 5.40 6.23
N PRO A 15 -31.93 5.71 6.84
CA PRO A 15 -30.74 6.09 6.09
C PRO A 15 -30.20 4.90 5.31
N CYS A 16 -29.26 5.18 4.40
CA CYS A 16 -28.51 4.19 3.64
C CYS A 16 -27.53 3.42 4.52
N ASN A 17 -28.07 2.64 5.44
CA ASN A 17 -27.30 1.87 6.39
C ASN A 17 -27.04 0.48 5.78
N THR A 18 -25.81 0.22 5.38
CA THR A 18 -25.37 -1.13 5.05
C THR A 18 -24.14 -1.49 5.87
N GLU A 19 -24.14 -2.70 6.38
CA GLU A 19 -23.10 -3.27 7.24
C GLU A 19 -21.72 -3.35 6.54
N TYR A 20 -21.64 -3.06 5.23
CA TYR A 20 -20.45 -3.29 4.38
C TYR A 20 -20.24 -2.26 3.27
N GLY A 21 -20.77 -1.04 3.36
CA GLY A 21 -20.56 -0.08 2.28
C GLY A 21 -20.85 1.37 2.60
N GLU A 22 -20.07 2.23 1.96
CA GLU A 22 -20.17 3.68 1.94
C GLU A 22 -21.29 4.06 0.96
N TYR A 23 -22.48 4.36 1.48
CA TYR A 23 -23.63 4.82 0.70
C TYR A 23 -24.21 6.09 1.31
N PHE A 24 -24.68 6.99 0.45
CA PHE A 24 -25.38 8.21 0.84
C PHE A 24 -26.78 8.27 0.25
N CYS A 25 -27.64 9.12 0.81
CA CYS A 25 -28.97 9.36 0.28
C CYS A 25 -28.94 10.57 -0.67
N ASN A 26 -29.25 10.38 -1.95
CA ASN A 26 -29.09 11.44 -2.96
C ASN A 26 -30.17 12.56 -2.89
N TYR A 27 -31.31 12.31 -2.25
CA TYR A 27 -32.46 13.22 -2.15
C TYR A 27 -32.96 13.82 -3.47
N ASP A 28 -32.74 13.18 -4.62
CA ASP A 28 -33.16 13.70 -5.95
C ASP A 28 -34.67 13.94 -6.10
N TYR A 29 -35.48 13.36 -5.21
CA TYR A 29 -36.94 13.51 -5.18
C TYR A 29 -37.41 14.57 -4.18
N GLY A 30 -36.48 15.40 -3.69
CA GLY A 30 -36.71 16.46 -2.72
C GLY A 30 -36.39 16.03 -1.29
N ASP A 31 -36.67 16.94 -0.34
CA ASP A 31 -36.27 16.83 1.07
C ASP A 31 -36.88 15.66 1.84
N GLU A 32 -37.87 14.95 1.29
CA GLU A 32 -38.57 13.86 1.99
C GLU A 32 -37.92 12.49 1.77
N GLY A 33 -37.03 12.34 0.79
CA GLY A 33 -36.30 11.10 0.55
C GLY A 33 -35.61 11.03 -0.81
N GLY A 34 -34.83 9.97 -1.02
CA GLY A 34 -34.09 9.73 -2.25
C GLY A 34 -33.74 8.26 -2.43
N PHE A 35 -32.68 8.02 -3.19
CA PHE A 35 -32.10 6.69 -3.35
C PHE A 35 -30.69 6.61 -2.75
N CYS A 36 -30.35 5.42 -2.27
CA CYS A 36 -28.99 5.13 -1.85
C CYS A 36 -28.04 5.05 -3.04
N GLU A 37 -27.06 5.93 -3.06
CA GLU A 37 -25.96 5.96 -4.02
C GLU A 37 -24.64 5.57 -3.36
N TYR A 38 -23.78 4.90 -4.13
CA TYR A 38 -22.52 4.37 -3.63
C TYR A 38 -21.43 5.43 -3.68
N CYS A 39 -20.64 5.54 -2.62
CA CYS A 39 -19.56 6.52 -2.53
C CYS A 39 -18.37 6.20 -3.44
N GLY A 40 -18.12 4.93 -3.79
CA GLY A 40 -16.94 4.54 -4.56
C GLY A 40 -16.97 4.89 -6.05
N SER A 41 -18.03 5.57 -6.54
CA SER A 41 -17.98 6.25 -7.84
C SER A 41 -17.46 7.69 -7.74
N LEU A 42 -17.26 8.20 -6.53
CA LEU A 42 -16.65 9.50 -6.29
C LEU A 42 -15.14 9.29 -6.24
N GLU A 43 -14.42 9.83 -7.22
CA GLU A 43 -12.98 10.01 -7.03
C GLU A 43 -12.82 10.89 -5.78
N LEU A 44 -11.99 10.45 -4.82
CA LEU A 44 -11.68 11.16 -3.57
C LEU A 44 -11.44 12.66 -3.85
N GLY A 45 -12.48 13.49 -3.75
CA GLY A 45 -12.41 14.92 -4.04
C GLY A 45 -13.28 15.47 -5.17
N GLU A 46 -14.08 14.68 -5.92
CA GLU A 46 -15.25 15.26 -6.59
C GLU A 46 -16.24 15.66 -5.49
N GLU A 47 -16.24 16.94 -5.14
CA GLU A 47 -17.05 17.48 -4.05
C GLU A 47 -18.50 17.06 -4.27
N CYS A 48 -19.14 16.48 -3.26
CA CYS A 48 -20.56 16.15 -3.31
C CYS A 48 -21.47 17.31 -3.79
N ASN A 49 -20.96 18.55 -3.72
CA ASN A 49 -21.58 19.76 -4.23
C ASN A 49 -21.60 19.86 -5.77
N ASP A 50 -20.69 19.17 -6.47
CA ASP A 50 -20.54 19.21 -7.92
C ASP A 50 -21.31 18.10 -8.66
N LEU A 51 -21.88 17.15 -7.91
CA LEU A 51 -22.66 16.03 -8.43
C LEU A 51 -24.07 16.43 -8.92
N GLY A 52 -24.44 17.70 -8.80
CA GLY A 52 -25.79 18.17 -9.11
C GLY A 52 -26.86 17.68 -8.14
N LEU A 53 -26.44 17.20 -6.96
CA LEU A 53 -27.31 16.80 -5.87
C LEU A 53 -28.05 18.02 -5.30
N PRO A 54 -29.29 17.87 -4.81
CA PRO A 54 -29.91 18.85 -3.93
C PRO A 54 -29.04 19.08 -2.68
N ASP A 55 -29.13 20.26 -2.04
CA ASP A 55 -28.33 20.63 -0.87
C ASP A 55 -28.29 19.51 0.20
N ARG A 56 -29.43 18.87 0.44
CA ARG A 56 -29.57 17.75 1.39
C ARG A 56 -28.91 16.45 0.92
N GLY A 57 -28.93 16.20 -0.38
CA GLY A 57 -28.20 15.11 -1.03
C GLY A 57 -26.70 15.31 -0.90
N ALA A 58 -26.23 16.54 -1.13
CA ALA A 58 -24.83 16.92 -0.94
C ALA A 58 -24.41 16.77 0.53
N GLU A 59 -25.21 17.23 1.50
CA GLU A 59 -24.95 17.01 2.93
C GLU A 59 -24.88 15.53 3.31
N SER A 60 -25.82 14.71 2.81
CA SER A 60 -25.78 13.26 3.05
C SER A 60 -24.55 12.62 2.41
N CYS A 61 -24.21 13.01 1.20
CA CYS A 61 -23.01 12.57 0.49
C CYS A 61 -21.76 12.93 1.28
N ILE A 62 -21.62 14.17 1.75
CA ILE A 62 -20.48 14.58 2.59
C ILE A 62 -20.44 13.71 3.85
N SER A 63 -21.55 13.59 4.57
CA SER A 63 -21.57 12.83 5.83
C SER A 63 -21.27 11.33 5.69
N SER A 64 -21.58 10.74 4.54
CA SER A 64 -21.50 9.29 4.31
C SER A 64 -20.30 8.89 3.44
N CYS A 65 -19.81 9.78 2.59
CA CYS A 65 -18.78 9.54 1.59
C CYS A 65 -17.53 10.39 1.79
N ASP A 66 -17.60 11.48 2.55
CA ASP A 66 -16.41 12.24 2.92
C ASP A 66 -15.70 11.48 4.04
N LEU A 67 -14.91 10.49 3.62
CA LEU A 67 -14.03 9.69 4.48
C LEU A 67 -12.87 10.52 5.05
N ARG A 68 -12.86 11.84 4.83
CA ARG A 68 -11.90 12.75 5.43
C ARG A 68 -12.18 12.81 6.93
N VAL A 69 -11.41 12.03 7.67
CA VAL A 69 -11.41 12.06 9.12
C VAL A 69 -10.98 13.45 9.56
N LEU A 70 -11.85 14.18 10.26
CA LEU A 70 -11.49 15.45 10.87
C LEU A 70 -10.39 15.23 11.89
N CYS A 71 -9.41 16.14 11.89
CA CYS A 71 -8.33 16.15 12.85
C CYS A 71 -8.08 17.56 13.34
N SER A 72 -7.48 17.66 14.52
CA SER A 72 -7.02 18.92 15.10
C SER A 72 -5.70 18.72 15.82
N VAL A 73 -5.09 19.81 16.27
CA VAL A 73 -3.90 19.74 17.14
C VAL A 73 -4.18 18.93 18.41
N SER A 74 -5.42 18.98 18.93
CA SER A 74 -5.84 18.24 20.14
C SER A 74 -6.38 16.84 19.87
N GLU A 75 -6.90 16.61 18.66
CA GLU A 75 -7.47 15.33 18.21
C GLU A 75 -6.76 14.95 16.90
N PRO A 76 -5.51 14.45 16.98
CA PRO A 76 -4.76 14.10 15.79
C PRO A 76 -5.46 12.97 15.03
N CYS A 77 -5.11 12.82 13.74
CA CYS A 77 -5.51 11.66 12.97
C CYS A 77 -5.28 10.39 13.79
N PRO A 78 -6.29 9.50 13.90
CA PRO A 78 -6.27 8.40 14.84
C PRO A 78 -5.00 7.57 14.62
N GLY A 79 -4.03 7.79 15.52
CA GLY A 79 -2.65 7.39 15.35
C GLY A 79 -2.54 5.87 15.33
N GLY A 80 -2.31 5.32 14.13
CA GLY A 80 -2.22 3.88 13.89
C GLY A 80 -3.30 3.32 12.97
N SER A 81 -4.30 4.10 12.58
CA SER A 81 -5.20 3.72 11.49
C SER A 81 -4.54 4.11 10.19
N SER A 82 -3.74 3.18 9.69
CA SER A 82 -3.78 2.80 8.29
C SER A 82 -5.02 3.32 7.55
N ASP A 83 -4.87 3.92 6.39
CA ASP A 83 -5.95 3.90 5.39
C ASP A 83 -6.42 2.45 5.17
N ALA A 84 -7.46 2.24 4.35
CA ALA A 84 -7.88 0.87 4.01
C ALA A 84 -6.74 -0.02 3.45
N SER A 85 -5.60 0.58 3.07
CA SER A 85 -4.40 -0.05 2.54
C SER A 85 -3.23 -0.19 3.53
N GLY A 86 -3.33 0.24 4.78
CA GLY A 86 -2.22 0.11 5.75
C GLY A 86 -1.47 1.41 6.06
N ARG A 87 -1.67 2.50 5.32
CA ARG A 87 -0.73 3.64 5.33
C ARG A 87 -0.98 4.66 6.46
N PRO A 88 0.07 5.18 7.11
CA PRO A 88 -0.08 6.24 8.11
C PRO A 88 -0.78 7.46 7.52
N GLN A 89 -1.49 8.23 8.35
CA GLN A 89 -2.22 9.43 7.94
C GLN A 89 -1.78 10.63 8.75
N PHE A 90 -1.56 11.77 8.11
CA PHE A 90 -1.24 13.05 8.74
C PHE A 90 -2.43 14.01 8.68
N CYS A 91 -2.44 15.03 9.55
CA CYS A 91 -3.46 16.07 9.55
C CYS A 91 -3.06 17.21 8.60
N ASN A 92 -3.81 17.39 7.51
CA ASN A 92 -3.68 18.53 6.61
C ASN A 92 -4.50 19.72 7.14
N PHE A 93 -3.81 20.79 7.55
CA PHE A 93 -4.40 22.06 8.00
C PHE A 93 -4.53 23.06 6.84
N ASP A 94 -5.25 22.68 5.79
CA ASP A 94 -5.40 23.43 4.54
C ASP A 94 -6.40 24.60 4.60
N SER A 95 -7.26 24.64 5.63
CA SER A 95 -8.38 25.59 5.73
C SER A 95 -8.03 27.01 6.24
N GLY A 96 -6.75 27.28 6.55
CA GLY A 96 -6.31 28.60 7.05
C GLY A 96 -6.63 28.86 8.53
N GLU A 97 -7.26 27.89 9.20
CA GLU A 97 -7.29 27.78 10.65
C GLU A 97 -6.24 26.75 11.05
N GLU A 98 -5.16 27.17 11.71
CA GLU A 98 -4.00 26.30 12.08
C GLU A 98 -4.36 25.22 13.12
N GLU A 99 -5.64 25.06 13.47
CA GLU A 99 -6.10 24.22 14.57
C GLU A 99 -6.89 22.99 14.08
N ASP A 100 -7.58 23.08 12.95
CA ASP A 100 -8.47 22.03 12.43
C ASP A 100 -8.15 21.70 10.96
N GLY A 101 -8.24 20.42 10.62
CA GLY A 101 -7.87 19.90 9.31
C GLY A 101 -8.51 18.56 8.98
N PHE A 102 -8.02 17.94 7.91
CA PHE A 102 -8.46 16.63 7.46
C PHE A 102 -7.30 15.65 7.38
N CYS A 103 -7.56 14.39 7.72
CA CYS A 103 -6.57 13.33 7.62
C CYS A 103 -6.32 12.96 6.17
N GLU A 104 -5.05 12.99 5.78
CA GLU A 104 -4.57 12.56 4.48
C GLU A 104 -3.55 11.43 4.62
N PRO A 105 -3.55 10.44 3.72
CA PRO A 105 -2.55 9.39 3.75
C PRO A 105 -1.16 9.97 3.48
N CYS A 106 -0.16 9.40 4.15
CA CYS A 106 1.22 9.70 3.86
C CYS A 106 1.57 9.31 2.42
N VAL A 107 2.34 10.19 1.78
CA VAL A 107 2.92 9.98 0.46
C VAL A 107 4.23 9.20 0.59
N ASP A 108 4.54 8.35 -0.39
CA ASP A 108 5.63 7.37 -0.35
C ASP A 108 7.05 7.98 -0.23
N HIS A 109 7.17 9.31 -0.21
CA HIS A 109 8.44 10.00 -0.08
C HIS A 109 8.40 11.10 0.99
N PRO A 110 9.33 11.08 1.98
CA PRO A 110 9.38 12.10 3.04
C PRO A 110 9.65 13.52 2.53
N GLY A 111 10.29 13.67 1.36
CA GLY A 111 10.43 14.97 0.69
C GLY A 111 9.13 15.51 0.09
N ALA A 112 8.13 14.66 -0.12
CA ALA A 112 6.91 15.03 -0.82
C ALA A 112 6.00 15.94 0.03
N CYS A 113 6.05 15.87 1.37
CA CYS A 113 5.29 16.78 2.25
C CYS A 113 5.52 18.27 1.94
N SER A 114 6.74 18.64 1.58
CA SER A 114 7.08 20.02 1.19
C SER A 114 6.63 20.41 -0.23
N SER A 115 6.30 19.41 -1.06
CA SER A 115 5.84 19.58 -2.44
C SER A 115 4.32 19.45 -2.61
N LEU A 116 3.60 19.05 -1.56
CA LEU A 116 2.14 18.86 -1.56
C LEU A 116 1.33 20.15 -1.54
N GLY A 117 1.98 21.32 -1.46
CA GLY A 117 1.28 22.61 -1.38
C GLY A 117 0.54 22.83 -0.06
N LEU A 118 0.87 22.05 0.97
CA LEU A 118 0.34 22.18 2.33
C LEU A 118 0.78 23.52 2.95
N GLN A 119 -0.01 24.04 3.90
CA GLN A 119 0.40 25.15 4.74
C GLN A 119 1.45 24.70 5.77
N ASP A 120 2.23 25.63 6.34
CA ASP A 120 3.37 25.32 7.22
C ASP A 120 3.02 24.30 8.33
N ALA A 121 1.86 24.43 8.98
CA ALA A 121 1.39 23.49 10.01
C ALA A 121 1.08 22.09 9.44
N GLY A 122 0.44 22.02 8.28
CA GLY A 122 0.16 20.76 7.57
C GLY A 122 1.44 20.11 7.03
N THR A 123 2.37 20.90 6.48
CA THR A 123 3.70 20.44 6.05
C THR A 123 4.46 19.85 7.22
N GLN A 124 4.44 20.50 8.39
CA GLN A 124 5.12 20.01 9.59
C GLN A 124 4.46 18.74 10.13
N ASN A 125 3.12 18.67 10.19
CA ASN A 125 2.43 17.46 10.63
C ASN A 125 2.66 16.28 9.67
N CYS A 126 2.61 16.54 8.37
CA CYS A 126 3.02 15.57 7.34
C CYS A 126 4.47 15.12 7.57
N ALA A 127 5.41 16.05 7.81
CA ALA A 127 6.79 15.65 8.11
C ALA A 127 6.89 14.84 9.41
N ASP A 128 6.17 15.20 10.47
CA ASP A 128 6.28 14.50 11.76
C ASP A 128 5.64 13.10 11.73
N VAL A 129 4.57 12.92 10.96
CA VAL A 129 3.79 11.68 10.87
C VAL A 129 4.26 10.79 9.73
N CYS A 130 4.58 11.40 8.58
CA CYS A 130 4.96 10.72 7.34
C CYS A 130 6.46 10.68 7.10
N ALA A 131 7.27 11.48 7.80
CA ALA A 131 8.68 11.20 7.76
C ALA A 131 8.92 9.87 8.46
N ILE A 132 9.51 8.95 7.71
CA ILE A 132 10.28 7.88 8.31
C ILE A 132 11.73 8.33 8.22
N PRO A 133 12.31 8.83 9.33
CA PRO A 133 13.73 8.76 9.53
C PRO A 133 13.95 8.28 10.95
N LYS A 134 13.70 6.99 11.19
CA LYS A 134 14.34 6.37 12.35
C LYS A 134 15.80 6.20 11.95
N ASP A 135 16.70 6.82 12.70
CA ASP A 135 18.11 6.46 12.64
C ASP A 135 18.19 4.94 12.81
N CYS A 136 18.88 4.28 11.90
CA CYS A 136 19.04 2.83 11.92
C CYS A 136 20.51 2.46 12.08
N SER A 137 20.72 1.28 12.67
CA SER A 137 22.02 0.66 12.85
C SER A 137 21.86 -0.86 12.93
N ASP A 138 22.97 -1.60 12.96
CA ASP A 138 22.92 -3.06 13.20
C ASP A 138 22.16 -3.45 14.47
N SER A 139 22.16 -2.57 15.47
CA SER A 139 21.53 -2.83 16.77
C SER A 139 20.06 -2.37 16.86
N ASP A 140 19.64 -1.51 15.94
CA ASP A 140 18.27 -1.03 15.80
C ASP A 140 17.96 -0.92 14.30
N PRO A 141 17.75 -2.07 13.62
CA PRO A 141 17.45 -2.08 12.19
C PRO A 141 16.06 -1.49 11.94
N CYS A 142 15.74 -1.23 10.67
CA CYS A 142 14.45 -0.71 10.21
C CYS A 142 13.30 -1.72 10.32
N ASN A 143 13.21 -2.41 11.45
CA ASN A 143 12.17 -3.37 11.78
C ASN A 143 10.85 -2.62 11.99
N THR A 144 10.07 -2.51 10.92
CA THR A 144 8.63 -2.35 11.05
C THR A 144 7.99 -3.74 11.00
N GLU A 145 6.84 -3.90 11.65
CA GLU A 145 6.05 -5.15 11.67
C GLU A 145 5.64 -5.62 10.26
N TYR A 146 5.88 -4.78 9.24
CA TYR A 146 5.45 -4.98 7.86
C TYR A 146 6.60 -5.20 6.87
N GLY A 147 7.87 -5.15 7.29
CA GLY A 147 8.99 -5.66 6.47
C GLY A 147 9.31 -4.87 5.21
N GLU A 148 8.92 -3.60 5.10
CA GLU A 148 9.05 -2.82 3.86
C GLU A 148 10.13 -1.73 3.94
N TYR A 149 11.10 -1.81 4.84
CA TYR A 149 12.14 -0.78 5.01
C TYR A 149 13.52 -1.37 5.20
N PHE A 150 14.53 -0.69 4.65
CA PHE A 150 15.95 -1.02 4.82
C PHE A 150 16.74 0.16 5.37
N CYS A 151 17.94 -0.08 5.90
CA CYS A 151 18.83 0.96 6.38
C CYS A 151 19.79 1.39 5.28
N ASN A 152 19.74 2.65 4.85
CA ASN A 152 20.45 3.08 3.63
C ASN A 152 21.96 3.39 3.82
N TYR A 153 22.40 3.65 5.06
CA TYR A 153 23.81 3.92 5.43
C TYR A 153 24.53 5.01 4.60
N ASP A 154 23.81 5.94 3.97
CA ASP A 154 24.40 6.99 3.10
C ASP A 154 25.45 7.87 3.77
N TYR A 155 25.43 7.93 5.10
CA TYR A 155 26.32 8.76 5.92
C TYR A 155 27.42 7.96 6.62
N GLY A 156 27.62 6.70 6.23
CA GLY A 156 28.71 5.83 6.69
C GLY A 156 28.23 4.60 7.46
N ASP A 157 29.20 3.83 7.96
CA ASP A 157 28.98 2.48 8.51
C ASP A 157 28.40 2.45 9.93
N GLU A 158 28.33 3.58 10.63
CA GLU A 158 27.87 3.60 12.04
C GLU A 158 26.35 3.78 12.18
N GLY A 159 25.68 4.16 11.10
CA GLY A 159 24.23 4.30 11.06
C GLY A 159 23.74 4.94 9.77
N GLY A 160 22.44 4.80 9.50
CA GLY A 160 21.78 5.32 8.32
C GLY A 160 20.37 5.81 8.63
N PHE A 161 19.61 6.03 7.57
CA PHE A 161 18.18 6.30 7.67
C PHE A 161 17.40 5.13 7.10
N CYS A 162 16.25 4.85 7.71
CA CYS A 162 15.32 3.89 7.15
C CYS A 162 14.71 4.42 5.86
N GLU A 163 14.86 3.65 4.80
CA GLU A 163 14.35 3.94 3.47
C GLU A 163 13.37 2.85 3.05
N TYR A 164 12.31 3.24 2.34
CA TYR A 164 11.25 2.34 1.93
C TYR A 164 11.73 1.41 0.82
N CYS A 165 11.36 0.14 0.91
CA CYS A 165 11.62 -0.85 -0.12
C CYS A 165 10.85 -0.57 -1.42
N GLY A 166 9.82 0.27 -1.43
CA GLY A 166 9.15 0.65 -2.66
C GLY A 166 8.54 -0.53 -3.40
N SER A 167 8.45 -0.39 -4.73
CA SER A 167 8.20 -1.48 -5.66
C SER A 167 9.51 -2.17 -6.10
N LEU A 168 10.55 -2.19 -5.25
CA LEU A 168 11.81 -2.84 -5.60
C LEU A 168 11.55 -4.35 -5.67
N GLU A 169 11.28 -4.87 -6.87
CA GLU A 169 10.91 -6.28 -7.06
C GLU A 169 12.14 -7.20 -7.11
N LEU A 170 13.35 -6.64 -7.21
CA LEU A 170 14.59 -7.40 -7.41
C LEU A 170 15.76 -6.82 -6.61
N GLY A 171 16.54 -7.68 -5.96
CA GLY A 171 17.81 -7.30 -5.30
C GLY A 171 18.86 -6.67 -6.24
N GLU A 172 18.69 -6.78 -7.57
CA GLU A 172 19.51 -6.02 -8.53
C GLU A 172 19.24 -4.52 -8.44
N GLU A 173 18.00 -4.10 -8.19
CA GLU A 173 17.64 -2.69 -8.08
C GLU A 173 18.32 -2.04 -6.87
N CYS A 174 18.44 -2.77 -5.74
CA CYS A 174 19.17 -2.30 -4.56
C CYS A 174 20.64 -1.94 -4.85
N ASN A 175 21.30 -2.64 -5.78
CA ASN A 175 22.69 -2.34 -6.16
C ASN A 175 22.80 -1.12 -7.09
N ASP A 176 21.72 -0.78 -7.78
CA ASP A 176 21.66 0.31 -8.76
C ASP A 176 21.15 1.64 -8.17
N LEU A 177 20.69 1.64 -6.91
CA LEU A 177 20.21 2.83 -6.20
C LEU A 177 21.32 3.83 -5.80
N GLY A 178 22.60 3.49 -6.04
CA GLY A 178 23.72 4.33 -5.61
C GLY A 178 23.96 4.31 -4.09
N LEU A 179 23.39 3.32 -3.41
CA LEU A 179 23.62 3.04 -2.00
C LEU A 179 25.09 2.64 -1.76
N PRO A 180 25.66 2.96 -0.61
CA PRO A 180 26.88 2.30 -0.13
C PRO A 180 26.68 0.79 -0.08
N ASP A 181 27.76 -0.01 -0.22
CA ASP A 181 27.70 -1.49 -0.22
C ASP A 181 26.84 -2.03 0.94
N ARG A 182 26.96 -1.42 2.13
CA ARG A 182 26.20 -1.80 3.32
C ARG A 182 24.71 -1.43 3.26
N GLY A 183 24.38 -0.30 2.63
CA GLY A 183 23.01 0.09 2.33
C GLY A 183 22.37 -0.86 1.33
N ALA A 184 23.10 -1.25 0.29
CA ALA A 184 22.67 -2.24 -0.69
C ALA A 184 22.45 -3.62 -0.04
N GLU A 185 23.34 -4.07 0.83
CA GLU A 185 23.16 -5.32 1.60
C GLU A 185 21.91 -5.25 2.49
N SER A 186 21.69 -4.13 3.21
CA SER A 186 20.48 -3.96 4.00
C SER A 186 19.24 -3.97 3.13
N CYS A 187 19.26 -3.27 1.99
CA CYS A 187 18.18 -3.24 1.00
C CYS A 187 17.85 -4.64 0.51
N ILE A 188 18.84 -5.43 0.08
CA ILE A 188 18.62 -6.81 -0.34
C ILE A 188 18.04 -7.62 0.82
N SER A 189 18.60 -7.54 2.02
CA SER A 189 18.11 -8.36 3.13
C SER A 189 16.69 -8.03 3.60
N SER A 190 16.27 -6.78 3.44
CA SER A 190 14.99 -6.27 3.96
C SER A 190 13.91 -6.16 2.90
N CYS A 191 14.29 -5.88 1.65
CA CYS A 191 13.39 -5.65 0.52
C CYS A 191 13.31 -6.83 -0.44
N ASP A 192 14.28 -7.73 -0.42
CA ASP A 192 14.23 -8.95 -1.23
C ASP A 192 13.27 -9.95 -0.58
N LEU A 193 11.98 -9.82 -0.91
CA LEU A 193 10.93 -10.74 -0.48
C LEU A 193 11.04 -12.12 -1.15
N ARG A 194 12.08 -12.37 -1.96
CA ARG A 194 12.35 -13.69 -2.52
C ARG A 194 12.63 -14.67 -1.39
N VAL A 195 11.77 -15.66 -1.29
CA VAL A 195 11.91 -16.70 -0.29
C VAL A 195 13.12 -17.56 -0.66
N LEU A 196 14.10 -17.64 0.23
CA LEU A 196 15.23 -18.54 0.06
C LEU A 196 14.75 -19.99 0.01
N CYS A 197 15.35 -20.76 -0.88
CA CYS A 197 15.13 -22.19 -0.98
C CYS A 197 16.45 -22.91 -1.22
N SER A 198 16.49 -24.17 -0.85
CA SER A 198 17.62 -25.06 -1.12
C SER A 198 17.11 -26.42 -1.56
N VAL A 199 18.03 -27.28 -1.99
CA VAL A 199 17.70 -28.68 -2.29
C VAL A 199 17.07 -29.38 -1.07
N SER A 200 17.51 -29.03 0.15
CA SER A 200 16.99 -29.58 1.41
C SER A 200 15.75 -28.87 1.96
N GLU A 201 15.58 -27.59 1.62
CA GLU A 201 14.48 -26.73 2.08
C GLU A 201 13.80 -26.10 0.87
N PRO A 202 12.89 -26.83 0.19
CA PRO A 202 12.18 -26.28 -0.95
C PRO A 202 11.29 -25.11 -0.52
N CYS A 203 10.86 -24.30 -1.50
CA CYS A 203 9.96 -23.17 -1.28
C CYS A 203 8.84 -23.52 -0.28
N PRO A 204 8.67 -22.71 0.79
CA PRO A 204 7.79 -23.06 1.90
C PRO A 204 6.35 -23.19 1.43
N GLY A 205 5.89 -24.43 1.45
CA GLY A 205 4.63 -24.85 0.89
C GLY A 205 4.77 -25.16 -0.60
N GLY A 206 4.24 -26.30 -1.05
CA GLY A 206 3.92 -26.51 -2.47
C GLY A 206 2.80 -25.55 -2.92
N SER A 207 3.00 -24.26 -2.70
CA SER A 207 2.02 -23.21 -2.51
C SER A 207 2.45 -22.05 -3.38
N SER A 208 1.64 -21.78 -4.39
CA SER A 208 1.01 -20.49 -4.53
C SER A 208 1.74 -19.27 -3.93
N ASP A 209 2.24 -18.38 -4.79
CA ASP A 209 2.48 -16.97 -4.46
C ASP A 209 1.21 -16.32 -3.86
N ALA A 210 1.27 -15.03 -3.49
CA ALA A 210 0.11 -14.30 -2.99
C ALA A 210 -1.11 -14.34 -3.95
N SER A 211 -0.89 -14.68 -5.24
CA SER A 211 -1.91 -14.83 -6.28
C SER A 211 -2.37 -16.27 -6.50
N GLY A 212 -1.86 -17.26 -5.76
CA GLY A 212 -2.24 -18.66 -5.95
C GLY A 212 -1.31 -19.48 -6.85
N ARG A 213 -0.25 -18.92 -7.44
CA ARG A 213 0.59 -19.60 -8.45
C ARG A 213 1.73 -20.43 -7.85
N PRO A 214 1.90 -21.71 -8.21
CA PRO A 214 2.98 -22.54 -7.66
C PRO A 214 4.34 -21.86 -7.83
N GLN A 215 5.26 -22.10 -6.90
CA GLN A 215 6.61 -21.52 -6.93
C GLN A 215 7.66 -22.62 -7.03
N PHE A 216 8.71 -22.39 -7.82
CA PHE A 216 9.85 -23.28 -7.96
C PHE A 216 11.12 -22.62 -7.38
N CYS A 217 12.12 -23.44 -7.07
CA CYS A 217 13.41 -22.94 -6.59
C CYS A 217 14.35 -22.66 -7.77
N ASN A 218 14.69 -21.39 -8.00
CA ASN A 218 15.67 -20.96 -8.98
C ASN A 218 17.10 -21.00 -8.40
N PHE A 219 17.96 -21.87 -8.94
CA PHE A 219 19.37 -22.06 -8.54
C PHE A 219 20.36 -21.24 -9.40
N ASP A 220 19.95 -20.09 -9.93
CA ASP A 220 20.76 -19.31 -10.89
C ASP A 220 21.95 -18.54 -10.26
N SER A 221 22.09 -18.53 -8.94
CA SER A 221 23.15 -17.84 -8.19
C SER A 221 24.56 -18.43 -8.38
N GLY A 222 24.70 -19.53 -9.12
CA GLY A 222 25.99 -20.20 -9.35
C GLY A 222 26.42 -21.11 -8.20
N GLU A 223 25.61 -21.22 -7.14
CA GLU A 223 25.75 -22.22 -6.09
C GLU A 223 24.70 -23.31 -6.33
N GLU A 224 25.13 -24.57 -6.54
CA GLU A 224 24.24 -25.67 -6.93
C GLU A 224 23.24 -26.10 -5.84
N GLU A 225 23.31 -25.51 -4.64
CA GLU A 225 22.57 -25.96 -3.46
C GLU A 225 21.54 -24.95 -2.95
N ASP A 226 21.71 -23.65 -3.23
CA ASP A 226 20.90 -22.55 -2.71
C ASP A 226 20.32 -21.70 -3.85
N GLY A 227 19.08 -21.25 -3.67
CA GLY A 227 18.31 -20.55 -4.68
C GLY A 227 17.20 -19.68 -4.11
N PHE A 228 16.39 -19.12 -5.01
CA PHE A 228 15.28 -18.24 -4.68
C PHE A 228 13.97 -18.77 -5.26
N CYS A 229 12.87 -18.62 -4.50
CA CYS A 229 11.56 -19.02 -4.96
C CYS A 229 11.02 -18.06 -6.02
N GLU A 230 10.72 -18.60 -7.19
CA GLU A 230 10.11 -17.88 -8.30
C GLU A 230 8.75 -18.47 -8.67
N PRO A 231 7.75 -17.64 -9.05
CA PRO A 231 6.46 -18.13 -9.48
C PRO A 231 6.53 -18.85 -10.82
N CYS A 232 5.72 -19.89 -10.97
CA CYS A 232 5.54 -20.59 -12.24
C CYS A 232 4.92 -19.68 -13.30
N VAL A 233 5.42 -19.82 -14.53
CA VAL A 233 4.95 -19.10 -15.73
C VAL A 233 3.94 -19.97 -16.49
N ASP A 234 2.80 -19.38 -16.87
CA ASP A 234 1.63 -20.07 -17.44
C ASP A 234 1.79 -20.46 -18.93
N HIS A 235 2.95 -20.96 -19.36
CA HIS A 235 3.18 -21.38 -20.74
C HIS A 235 3.92 -22.72 -20.86
N PRO A 236 3.46 -23.63 -21.75
CA PRO A 236 4.15 -24.90 -22.00
C PRO A 236 5.59 -24.66 -22.49
N GLY A 237 6.57 -25.21 -21.75
CA GLY A 237 7.99 -25.04 -22.06
C GLY A 237 8.62 -23.76 -21.50
N ALA A 238 7.91 -23.00 -20.66
CA ALA A 238 8.41 -21.75 -20.09
C ALA A 238 9.73 -21.93 -19.33
N CYS A 239 9.86 -23.01 -18.54
CA CYS A 239 11.08 -23.30 -17.77
C CYS A 239 12.36 -23.35 -18.61
N SER A 240 12.29 -23.88 -19.84
CA SER A 240 13.45 -23.95 -20.74
C SER A 240 13.75 -22.62 -21.45
N SER A 241 12.84 -21.64 -21.37
CA SER A 241 12.97 -20.32 -21.99
C SER A 241 13.35 -19.21 -21.00
N LEU A 242 13.34 -19.51 -19.70
CA LEU A 242 13.67 -18.56 -18.63
C LEU A 242 15.17 -18.29 -18.48
N GLY A 243 16.03 -18.99 -19.21
CA GLY A 243 17.49 -18.82 -19.10
C GLY A 243 18.10 -19.43 -17.84
N LEU A 244 17.33 -20.26 -17.13
CA LEU A 244 17.74 -20.95 -15.90
C LEU A 244 18.89 -21.91 -16.17
N GLN A 245 19.75 -22.13 -15.17
CA GLN A 245 20.72 -23.22 -15.16
C GLN A 245 20.02 -24.58 -15.11
N ASP A 246 20.76 -25.67 -15.38
CA ASP A 246 20.17 -27.02 -15.51
C ASP A 246 19.37 -27.43 -14.26
N ALA A 247 19.86 -27.09 -13.06
CA ALA A 247 19.17 -27.38 -11.79
C ALA A 247 17.87 -26.57 -11.61
N GLY A 248 17.90 -25.26 -11.91
CA GLY A 248 16.71 -24.39 -11.88
C GLY A 248 15.68 -24.79 -12.94
N THR A 249 16.13 -25.12 -14.15
CA THR A 249 15.27 -25.62 -15.25
C THR A 249 14.55 -26.89 -14.85
N GLN A 250 15.26 -27.84 -14.22
CA GLN A 250 14.68 -29.09 -13.78
C GLN A 250 13.69 -28.88 -12.63
N ASN A 251 14.03 -28.07 -11.63
CA ASN A 251 13.13 -27.76 -10.52
C ASN A 251 11.84 -27.07 -11.00
N CYS A 252 11.99 -26.08 -11.89
CA CYS A 252 10.86 -25.44 -12.56
C CYS A 252 9.99 -26.47 -13.30
N ALA A 253 10.58 -27.39 -14.08
CA ALA A 253 9.81 -28.40 -14.79
C ALA A 253 9.07 -29.36 -13.86
N ASP A 254 9.67 -29.74 -12.74
CA ASP A 254 9.07 -30.68 -11.78
C ASP A 254 7.93 -30.04 -10.98
N VAL A 255 8.02 -28.74 -10.69
CA VAL A 255 7.02 -28.02 -9.87
C VAL A 255 5.93 -27.36 -10.72
N CYS A 256 6.30 -26.78 -11.86
CA CYS A 256 5.41 -26.00 -12.73
C CYS A 256 4.73 -26.82 -13.84
N ALA A 257 4.96 -28.14 -13.90
CA ALA A 257 4.25 -28.99 -14.86
C ALA A 257 2.75 -29.00 -14.55
N ILE A 258 1.98 -28.28 -15.38
CA ILE A 258 0.53 -28.38 -15.40
C ILE A 258 0.16 -29.78 -15.92
N PRO A 259 -0.62 -30.60 -15.18
CA PRO A 259 -1.07 -31.91 -15.65
C PRO A 259 -1.98 -31.87 -16.87
#